data_AF-A0A2E0M0X0-F1
#
_entry.id   AF-A0A2E0M0X0-F1
#
_cell.length_a   1.000
_cell.length_b   1.000
_cell.length_c   1.000
_cell.angle_alpha   90.00
_cell.angle_beta   90.00
_cell.angle_gamma   90.00
#
_symmetry.space_group_name_H-M   'P 1'
#
loop_
_entity.id
_entity.type
_entity.pdbx_description
1 polymer ?
#
loop_
_entity_poly.entity_id
_entity_poly.type
_entity_poly.pdbx_seq_one_letter_code
_entity_poly.pdbx_strand_id
1 'polypeptide(L)'
;MFARFGKWLRPNAEDVTLEVIGLIKGTRELQAGAGNALAADDVARIAKRAQNALKKEAHVISPDVKELLTKSAELFGELGQQKSSRDTGRYEVVAPYGAFPEQEPDPAWTKGYTKARRQLDTLATRVFSTQFAPQIRGEIANMNQKELAAKTKREPEAMALMEGHLRKPPAP
;
A
#
# COMPACT_ATOMS: atom_id res chain seq x y z
N MET A 1 -11.22 -15.24 -23.00
CA MET A 1 -9.83 -15.52 -23.43
C MET A 1 -8.92 -15.13 -22.27
N PHE A 2 -8.41 -16.14 -21.55
CA PHE A 2 -7.65 -15.99 -20.30
C PHE A 2 -6.18 -15.69 -20.61
N ALA A 3 -5.67 -14.53 -20.19
CA ALA A 3 -4.23 -14.23 -20.23
C ALA A 3 -3.84 -13.15 -19.22
N ARG A 4 -3.75 -13.46 -17.93
CA ARG A 4 -2.97 -12.66 -16.96
C ARG A 4 -2.25 -13.49 -15.88
N PHE A 5 -2.01 -14.78 -16.13
CA PHE A 5 -1.28 -15.71 -15.24
C PHE A 5 0.27 -15.60 -15.35
N GLY A 6 0.84 -14.40 -15.50
CA GLY A 6 2.30 -14.22 -15.70
C GLY A 6 2.95 -12.97 -15.09
N LYS A 7 2.27 -12.25 -14.20
CA LYS A 7 2.73 -10.95 -13.66
C LYS A 7 3.66 -11.03 -12.43
N TRP A 8 4.12 -12.21 -12.02
CA TRP A 8 4.95 -12.35 -10.81
C TRP A 8 6.45 -12.00 -10.99
N LEU A 9 6.85 -11.46 -12.15
CA LEU A 9 8.25 -11.09 -12.41
C LEU A 9 8.47 -9.59 -12.70
N ARG A 10 7.41 -8.77 -12.86
CA ARG A 10 7.50 -7.30 -12.96
C ARG A 10 6.20 -6.65 -12.47
N PRO A 11 6.24 -5.80 -11.43
CA PRO A 11 5.08 -4.98 -11.07
C PRO A 11 4.76 -4.02 -12.22
N ASN A 12 3.53 -4.07 -12.75
CA ASN A 12 3.01 -3.02 -13.65
C ASN A 12 2.77 -1.75 -12.82
N ALA A 13 2.82 -0.55 -13.41
CA ALA A 13 2.61 0.68 -12.63
C ALA A 13 1.26 0.69 -11.91
N GLU A 14 0.23 0.09 -12.51
CA GLU A 14 -1.09 -0.15 -11.92
C GLU A 14 -1.01 -0.94 -10.60
N ASP A 15 -0.27 -2.06 -10.58
CA ASP A 15 -0.17 -2.95 -9.42
C ASP A 15 0.60 -2.24 -8.28
N VAL A 16 1.67 -1.51 -8.62
CA VAL A 16 2.42 -0.71 -7.63
C VAL A 16 1.58 0.44 -7.09
N THR A 17 0.74 1.04 -7.94
CA THR A 17 -0.14 2.14 -7.54
C THR A 17 -1.18 1.67 -6.53
N LEU A 18 -1.82 0.53 -6.77
CA LEU A 18 -2.77 -0.07 -5.83
C LEU A 18 -2.11 -0.48 -4.51
N GLU A 19 -0.90 -1.05 -4.55
CA GLU A 19 -0.12 -1.41 -3.36
C GLU A 19 0.23 -0.16 -2.52
N VAL A 20 0.66 0.93 -3.17
CA VAL A 20 0.94 2.22 -2.53
C VAL A 20 -0.33 2.80 -1.91
N ILE A 21 -1.45 2.82 -2.63
CA ILE A 21 -2.74 3.29 -2.12
C ILE A 21 -3.17 2.44 -0.91
N GLY A 22 -3.02 1.11 -1.00
CA GLY A 22 -3.37 0.19 0.07
C GLY A 22 -2.62 0.46 1.36
N LEU A 23 -1.31 0.73 1.27
CA LEU A 23 -0.50 1.14 2.44
C LEU A 23 -0.92 2.49 3.01
N ILE A 24 -1.17 3.48 2.15
CA ILE A 24 -1.58 4.82 2.57
C ILE A 24 -2.93 4.75 3.30
N LYS A 25 -3.87 3.97 2.76
CA LYS A 25 -5.22 3.81 3.33
C LYS A 25 -5.28 2.80 4.47
N GLY A 26 -4.24 2.00 4.68
CA GLY A 26 -4.19 0.99 5.75
C GLY A 26 -5.06 -0.23 5.45
N THR A 27 -5.42 -0.46 4.19
CA THR A 27 -6.01 -1.73 3.74
C THR A 27 -4.94 -2.80 3.51
N ARG A 28 -3.68 -2.38 3.48
CA ARG A 28 -2.51 -3.24 3.50
C ARG A 28 -1.62 -2.83 4.68
N GLU A 29 -1.15 -3.83 5.40
CA GLU A 29 -0.14 -3.66 6.43
C GLU A 29 1.24 -3.91 5.83
N LEU A 30 2.25 -3.20 6.34
CA LEU A 30 3.65 -3.59 6.12
C LEU A 30 3.87 -4.96 6.79
N GLN A 31 4.92 -5.71 6.46
CA GLN A 31 5.21 -6.94 7.20
C GLN A 31 5.52 -6.58 8.67
N ALA A 32 4.45 -6.61 9.46
CA ALA A 32 4.40 -6.36 10.88
C ALA A 32 4.32 -7.71 11.59
N GLY A 33 5.38 -8.51 11.49
CA GLY A 33 5.69 -9.40 12.60
C GLY A 33 6.42 -8.56 13.63
N ALA A 34 5.75 -8.19 14.73
CA ALA A 34 6.29 -7.50 15.90
C ALA A 34 7.02 -6.16 15.60
N GLY A 35 6.35 -5.03 15.82
CA GLY A 35 7.02 -3.73 16.00
C GLY A 35 7.70 -3.11 14.79
N ASN A 36 7.20 -3.23 13.56
CA ASN A 36 7.79 -2.57 12.38
C ASN A 36 9.25 -3.00 12.07
N ALA A 37 9.70 -4.16 12.54
CA ALA A 37 11.08 -4.67 12.41
C ALA A 37 11.65 -4.56 10.98
N LEU A 38 10.83 -4.91 9.99
CA LEU A 38 11.18 -4.90 8.56
C LEU A 38 10.47 -3.79 7.78
N ALA A 39 9.80 -2.88 8.48
CA ALA A 39 8.96 -1.87 7.85
C ALA A 39 9.78 -0.88 7.02
N ALA A 40 11.00 -0.53 7.46
CA ALA A 40 11.94 0.29 6.70
C ALA A 40 12.37 -0.40 5.39
N ASP A 41 12.72 -1.68 5.43
CA ASP A 41 13.09 -2.46 4.25
C ASP A 41 11.91 -2.60 3.27
N ASP A 42 10.70 -2.80 3.78
CA ASP A 42 9.49 -2.92 2.97
C ASP A 42 9.14 -1.62 2.26
N VAL A 43 9.14 -0.48 2.97
CA VAL A 43 8.87 0.82 2.33
C VAL A 43 9.97 1.21 1.34
N ALA A 44 11.24 0.86 1.61
CA ALA A 44 12.34 1.05 0.67
C ALA A 44 12.15 0.21 -0.61
N ARG A 45 11.70 -1.05 -0.47
CA ARG A 45 11.39 -1.93 -1.61
C ARG A 45 10.27 -1.37 -2.47
N ILE A 46 9.23 -0.82 -1.84
CA ILE A 46 8.09 -0.22 -2.53
C ILE A 46 8.50 1.07 -3.24
N ALA A 47 9.32 1.91 -2.59
CA ALA A 47 9.89 3.10 -3.22
C ALA A 47 10.68 2.73 -4.49
N LYS A 48 11.55 1.70 -4.42
CA LYS A 48 12.30 1.22 -5.59
C LYS A 48 11.39 0.67 -6.69
N ARG A 49 10.31 -0.03 -6.33
CA ARG A 49 9.31 -0.52 -7.29
C ARG A 49 8.57 0.64 -7.97
N ALA A 50 8.18 1.67 -7.23
CA ALA A 50 7.57 2.89 -7.77
C ALA A 50 8.50 3.60 -8.75
N GLN A 51 9.79 3.76 -8.39
CA GLN A 51 10.80 4.33 -9.31
C GLN A 51 10.97 3.49 -10.58
N ASN A 52 10.99 2.17 -10.45
CA ASN A 52 11.10 1.27 -11.61
C ASN A 52 9.86 1.33 -12.52
N ALA A 53 8.67 1.45 -11.94
CA ALA A 53 7.43 1.64 -12.68
C ALA A 53 7.45 2.99 -13.44
N LEU A 54 7.85 4.08 -12.78
CA LEU A 54 8.02 5.39 -13.40
C LEU A 54 9.01 5.33 -14.58
N LYS A 55 10.16 4.67 -14.43
CA LYS A 55 11.14 4.56 -15.52
C LYS A 55 10.60 3.83 -16.75
N LYS A 56 9.71 2.85 -16.56
CA LYS A 56 9.19 2.00 -17.64
C LYS A 56 7.92 2.55 -18.26
N GLU A 57 7.04 3.12 -17.45
CA GLU A 57 5.64 3.37 -17.80
C GLU A 57 5.23 4.84 -17.61
N ALA A 58 6.13 5.76 -17.26
CA ALA A 58 5.79 7.18 -17.07
C ALA A 58 5.14 7.86 -18.29
N HIS A 59 5.28 7.28 -19.49
CA HIS A 59 4.70 7.79 -20.73
C HIS A 59 3.26 7.30 -21.00
N VAL A 60 2.80 6.26 -20.30
CA VAL A 60 1.48 5.63 -20.49
C VAL A 60 0.55 5.77 -19.29
N ILE A 61 1.08 6.12 -18.12
CA ILE A 61 0.28 6.37 -16.90
C ILE A 61 -0.24 7.80 -16.84
N SER A 62 -1.36 7.99 -16.15
CA SER A 62 -1.95 9.33 -15.97
C SER A 62 -1.05 10.25 -15.14
N PRO A 63 -1.18 11.59 -15.31
CA PRO A 63 -0.43 12.56 -14.51
C PRO A 63 -0.59 12.37 -12.99
N ASP A 64 -1.80 12.02 -12.55
CA ASP A 64 -2.09 11.77 -11.13
C ASP A 64 -1.39 10.51 -10.59
N VAL A 65 -1.36 9.43 -11.38
CA VAL A 65 -0.63 8.21 -11.01
C VAL A 65 0.87 8.48 -10.96
N LYS A 66 1.38 9.26 -11.92
CA LYS A 66 2.78 9.68 -11.95
C LYS A 66 3.14 10.53 -10.72
N GLU A 67 2.29 11.49 -10.35
CA GLU A 67 2.48 12.33 -9.16
C GLU A 67 2.50 11.46 -7.90
N LEU A 68 1.55 10.53 -7.76
CA LEU A 68 1.45 9.65 -6.60
C LEU A 68 2.70 8.78 -6.47
N LEU A 69 3.09 8.07 -7.53
CA LEU A 69 4.26 7.20 -7.51
C LEU A 69 5.55 7.98 -7.25
N THR A 70 5.67 9.22 -7.73
CA THR A 70 6.84 10.07 -7.50
C THR A 70 6.94 10.46 -6.03
N LYS A 71 5.87 11.05 -5.46
CA LYS A 71 5.84 11.46 -4.05
C LYS A 71 5.96 10.26 -3.11
N SER A 72 5.37 9.13 -3.45
CA SER A 72 5.51 7.90 -2.67
C SER A 72 6.94 7.35 -2.73
N ALA A 73 7.60 7.39 -3.88
CA ALA A 73 9.01 6.98 -3.99
C ALA A 73 9.95 7.85 -3.14
N GLU A 74 9.70 9.16 -3.09
CA GLU A 74 10.45 10.10 -2.24
C GLU A 74 10.23 9.81 -0.76
N LEU A 75 8.98 9.90 -0.29
CA LEU A 75 8.64 9.78 1.14
C LEU A 75 8.92 8.38 1.70
N PHE A 76 8.61 7.32 0.94
CA PHE A 76 8.93 5.95 1.38
C PHE A 76 10.43 5.64 1.23
N GLY A 77 11.13 6.29 0.31
CA GLY A 77 12.58 6.21 0.21
C GLY A 77 13.27 6.81 1.44
N GLU A 78 12.84 7.98 1.89
CA GLU A 78 13.33 8.63 3.12
C GLU A 78 13.03 7.77 4.37
N LEU A 79 11.81 7.25 4.47
CA LEU A 79 11.42 6.37 5.59
C LEU A 79 12.18 5.05 5.61
N GLY A 80 12.56 4.54 4.44
CA GLY A 80 13.36 3.33 4.31
C GLY A 80 14.81 3.48 4.77
N GLN A 81 15.30 4.71 4.91
CA GLN A 81 16.63 5.02 5.46
C GLN A 81 16.60 5.26 6.98
N GLN A 82 15.42 5.37 7.58
CA GLN A 82 15.28 5.53 9.02
C GLN A 82 15.43 4.18 9.71
N LYS A 83 16.05 4.19 10.89
CA LYS A 83 16.20 3.00 11.73
C LYS A 83 14.82 2.43 12.07
N SER A 84 14.62 1.14 11.83
CA SER A 84 13.44 0.42 12.31
C SER A 84 13.65 -0.07 13.75
N SER A 85 12.65 -0.72 14.33
CA SER A 85 12.80 -1.37 15.64
C SER A 85 13.88 -2.44 15.69
N ARG A 86 14.16 -3.09 14.56
CA ARG A 86 15.26 -4.04 14.42
C ARG A 86 16.61 -3.36 14.63
N ASP A 87 16.80 -2.16 14.08
CA ASP A 87 18.07 -1.42 14.13
C ASP A 87 18.30 -0.74 15.49
N THR A 88 17.23 -0.53 16.27
CA THR A 88 17.28 0.12 17.57
C THR A 88 17.34 -0.87 18.73
N GLY A 89 17.11 -2.16 18.49
CA GLY A 89 17.13 -3.20 19.52
C GLY A 89 16.04 -3.02 20.58
N ARG A 90 14.92 -2.38 20.21
CA ARG A 90 13.78 -2.15 21.11
C ARG A 90 12.93 -3.41 21.17
N TYR A 91 12.89 -4.02 22.35
CA TYR A 91 12.10 -5.19 22.65
C TYR A 91 11.24 -4.91 23.89
N GLU A 92 9.96 -5.25 23.81
CA GLU A 92 9.08 -5.38 24.96
C GLU A 92 9.49 -6.64 25.74
N VAL A 93 9.79 -6.47 27.03
CA VAL A 93 10.16 -7.57 27.92
C VAL A 93 8.89 -8.37 28.22
N VAL A 94 8.75 -9.55 27.61
CA VAL A 94 7.69 -10.49 27.97
C VAL A 94 8.16 -11.33 29.17
N ALA A 95 7.38 -11.33 30.25
CA ALA A 95 7.72 -11.93 31.55
C ALA A 95 7.82 -13.49 31.51
N PRO A 96 8.28 -14.15 32.60
CA PRO A 96 9.41 -15.10 32.63
C PRO A 96 9.13 -16.52 32.08
N TYR A 97 8.01 -16.76 31.39
CA TYR A 97 7.65 -18.08 30.87
C TYR A 97 7.66 -18.12 29.34
N GLY A 98 8.87 -18.16 28.77
CA GLY A 98 9.11 -18.70 27.42
C GLY A 98 8.54 -17.93 26.22
N ALA A 99 8.04 -16.70 26.40
CA ALA A 99 7.61 -15.87 25.28
C ALA A 99 8.81 -15.13 24.65
N PHE A 100 8.89 -15.19 23.31
CA PHE A 100 9.90 -14.44 22.56
C PHE A 100 9.67 -12.93 22.76
N PRO A 101 10.73 -12.12 22.91
CA PRO A 101 10.58 -10.67 23.05
C PRO A 101 9.87 -10.08 21.83
N GLU A 102 8.75 -9.39 22.05
CA GLU A 102 8.04 -8.68 20.99
C GLU A 102 8.80 -7.38 20.70
N GLN A 103 9.12 -7.08 19.45
CA GLN A 103 9.79 -5.81 19.14
C GLN A 103 8.82 -4.65 19.37
N GLU A 104 9.28 -3.61 20.07
CA GLU A 104 8.49 -2.40 20.28
C GLU A 104 8.68 -1.48 19.07
N PRO A 105 7.60 -0.96 18.45
CA PRO A 105 7.70 -0.10 17.27
C PRO A 105 8.47 1.19 17.55
N ASP A 106 9.43 1.54 16.69
CA ASP A 106 10.20 2.78 16.85
C ASP A 106 9.25 3.99 16.71
N PRO A 107 9.13 4.85 17.74
CA PRO A 107 8.17 5.95 17.73
C PRO A 107 8.48 7.02 16.67
N ALA A 108 9.77 7.23 16.37
CA ALA A 108 10.18 8.22 15.37
C ALA A 108 9.81 7.74 13.96
N TRP A 109 10.09 6.46 13.67
CA TRP A 109 9.70 5.81 12.42
C TRP A 109 8.18 5.79 12.26
N THR A 110 7.45 5.42 13.31
CA THR A 110 5.97 5.39 13.31
C THR A 110 5.37 6.76 13.06
N LYS A 111 5.93 7.82 13.68
CA LYS A 111 5.53 9.21 13.44
C LYS A 111 5.83 9.65 12.00
N GLY A 112 7.00 9.28 11.47
CA GLY A 112 7.37 9.53 10.08
C GLY A 112 6.40 8.87 9.10
N TYR A 113 6.11 7.59 9.30
CA TYR A 113 5.16 6.83 8.48
C TYR A 113 3.76 7.44 8.51
N THR A 114 3.28 7.83 9.69
CA THR A 114 1.97 8.50 9.85
C THR A 114 1.93 9.83 9.09
N LYS A 115 3.02 10.61 9.14
CA LYS A 115 3.13 11.87 8.40
C LYS A 115 3.11 11.64 6.89
N ALA A 116 3.88 10.68 6.39
CA ALA A 116 3.91 10.34 4.96
C ALA A 116 2.53 9.89 4.45
N ARG A 117 1.83 9.03 5.23
CA ARG A 117 0.47 8.61 4.91
C ARG A 117 -0.49 9.80 4.77
N ARG A 118 -0.45 10.74 5.73
CA ARG A 118 -1.31 11.94 5.69
C ARG A 118 -1.02 12.82 4.48
N GLN A 119 0.25 12.99 4.11
CA GLN A 119 0.65 13.80 2.95
C GLN A 119 0.20 13.17 1.62
N LEU A 120 0.17 11.84 1.55
CA LEU A 120 -0.22 11.11 0.36
C LEU A 120 -1.72 10.81 0.30
N ASP A 121 -2.46 10.95 1.40
CA ASP A 121 -3.86 10.50 1.52
C ASP A 121 -4.79 11.14 0.48
N THR A 122 -4.74 12.46 0.33
CA THR A 122 -5.56 13.18 -0.65
C THR A 122 -5.25 12.72 -2.08
N LEU A 123 -3.97 12.56 -2.40
CA LEU A 123 -3.52 12.14 -3.72
C LEU A 123 -3.89 10.69 -4.02
N ALA A 124 -3.71 9.79 -3.06
CA ALA A 124 -4.14 8.40 -3.15
C ALA A 124 -5.66 8.28 -3.32
N THR A 125 -6.43 9.12 -2.61
CA THR A 125 -7.90 9.19 -2.75
C THR A 125 -8.28 9.60 -4.17
N ARG A 126 -7.66 10.66 -4.70
CA ARG A 126 -7.91 11.18 -6.06
C ARG A 126 -7.56 10.16 -7.13
N VAL A 127 -6.40 9.52 -7.03
CA VAL A 127 -5.98 8.48 -7.98
C VAL A 127 -6.93 7.29 -7.93
N PHE A 128 -7.27 6.81 -6.73
CA PHE A 128 -8.20 5.69 -6.60
C PHE A 128 -9.58 6.02 -7.19
N SER A 129 -10.15 7.18 -6.85
CA SER A 129 -11.50 7.55 -7.28
C SER A 129 -11.62 7.78 -8.78
N THR A 130 -10.56 8.26 -9.43
CA THR A 130 -10.57 8.61 -10.86
C THR A 130 -10.13 7.47 -11.76
N GLN A 131 -9.11 6.70 -11.36
CA GLN A 131 -8.50 5.69 -12.23
C GLN A 131 -9.03 4.28 -11.96
N PHE A 132 -9.33 3.94 -10.71
CA PHE A 132 -9.61 2.56 -10.29
C PHE A 132 -11.08 2.33 -9.93
N ALA A 133 -11.67 3.22 -9.13
CA ALA A 133 -13.04 3.06 -8.65
C ALA A 133 -14.09 2.94 -9.79
N PRO A 134 -14.01 3.70 -10.91
CA PRO A 134 -14.99 3.56 -11.99
C PRO A 134 -14.92 2.20 -12.67
N GLN A 135 -13.70 1.69 -12.89
CA GLN A 135 -13.46 0.38 -13.50
C GLN A 135 -13.97 -0.73 -12.58
N ILE A 136 -13.61 -0.69 -11.29
CA ILE A 136 -14.05 -1.67 -10.31
C ILE A 136 -15.58 -1.66 -10.17
N ARG A 137 -16.22 -0.48 -10.13
CA ARG A 137 -17.69 -0.37 -10.11
C ARG A 137 -18.33 -0.95 -11.36
N GLY A 138 -17.81 -0.64 -12.55
CA GLY A 138 -18.31 -1.17 -13.81
C GLY A 138 -18.19 -2.70 -13.89
N GLU A 139 -17.11 -3.26 -13.35
CA GLU A 139 -16.93 -4.70 -13.27
C GLU A 139 -17.90 -5.35 -12.26
N ILE A 140 -18.07 -4.77 -11.08
CA ILE A 140 -18.99 -5.28 -10.05
C ILE A 140 -20.45 -5.23 -10.53
N ALA A 141 -20.85 -4.16 -11.21
CA ALA A 141 -22.23 -3.97 -11.70
C ALA A 141 -22.68 -5.10 -12.66
N ASN A 142 -21.73 -5.76 -13.31
CA ASN A 142 -21.98 -6.84 -14.26
C ASN A 142 -21.70 -8.24 -13.70
N MET A 143 -21.32 -8.37 -12.42
CA MET A 143 -20.95 -9.64 -11.79
C MET A 143 -22.12 -10.27 -11.04
N ASN A 144 -22.23 -11.60 -11.11
CA ASN A 144 -23.13 -12.35 -10.24
C ASN A 144 -22.51 -12.54 -8.83
N GLN A 145 -23.31 -12.97 -7.86
CA GLN A 145 -22.88 -13.09 -6.45
C GLN A 145 -21.69 -14.05 -6.25
N LYS A 146 -21.57 -15.09 -7.10
CA LYS A 146 -20.47 -16.06 -7.06
C LYS A 146 -19.17 -15.47 -7.62
N GLU A 147 -19.28 -14.67 -8.68
CA GLU A 147 -18.16 -13.91 -9.28
C GLU A 147 -17.67 -12.80 -8.36
N LEU A 148 -18.59 -12.08 -7.71
CA LEU A 148 -18.25 -11.08 -6.71
C LEU A 148 -17.49 -11.70 -5.54
N ALA A 149 -17.98 -12.83 -4.99
CA ALA A 149 -17.30 -13.54 -3.92
C ALA A 149 -15.90 -14.06 -4.36
N ALA A 150 -15.76 -14.51 -5.60
CA ALA A 150 -14.47 -14.91 -6.15
C ALA A 150 -13.52 -13.71 -6.32
N LYS A 151 -14.03 -12.55 -6.74
CA LYS A 151 -13.25 -11.33 -6.89
C LYS A 151 -12.80 -10.76 -5.55
N THR A 152 -13.69 -10.72 -4.55
CA THR A 152 -13.32 -10.31 -3.18
C THR A 152 -12.22 -11.19 -2.59
N LYS A 153 -12.22 -12.49 -2.91
CA LYS A 153 -11.12 -13.39 -2.51
C LYS A 153 -9.82 -13.16 -3.28
N ARG A 154 -9.90 -12.74 -4.54
CA ARG A 154 -8.73 -12.53 -5.40
C ARG A 154 -8.09 -11.15 -5.21
N GLU A 155 -8.90 -10.13 -4.96
CA GLU A 155 -8.51 -8.73 -4.90
C GLU A 155 -9.06 -8.07 -3.62
N PRO A 156 -8.71 -8.59 -2.42
CA PRO A 156 -9.25 -8.10 -1.17
C PRO A 156 -8.88 -6.62 -0.93
N GLU A 157 -7.70 -6.18 -1.39
CA GLU A 157 -7.22 -4.81 -1.23
C GLU A 157 -8.07 -3.81 -2.03
N ALA A 158 -8.34 -4.10 -3.31
CA ALA A 158 -9.16 -3.24 -4.16
C ALA A 158 -10.60 -3.14 -3.64
N MET A 159 -11.15 -4.25 -3.15
CA MET A 159 -12.49 -4.30 -2.56
C MET A 159 -12.57 -3.57 -1.20
N ALA A 160 -11.56 -3.70 -0.34
CA ALA A 160 -11.47 -2.96 0.91
C ALA A 160 -11.35 -1.45 0.67
N LEU A 161 -10.56 -1.04 -0.32
CA LEU A 161 -10.46 0.36 -0.74
C LEU A 161 -11.80 0.88 -1.26
N MET A 162 -12.52 0.09 -2.06
CA MET A 162 -13.87 0.42 -2.52
C MET A 162 -14.86 0.56 -1.37
N GLU A 163 -14.86 -0.36 -0.41
CA GLU A 163 -15.76 -0.29 0.75
C GLU A 163 -15.48 0.95 1.62
N GLY A 164 -14.21 1.27 1.86
CA GLY A 164 -13.81 2.50 2.55
C GLY A 164 -14.20 3.78 1.79
N HIS A 165 -14.16 3.74 0.46
CA HIS A 165 -14.59 4.85 -0.41
C HIS A 165 -16.10 5.01 -0.51
N LEU A 166 -16.87 3.91 -0.34
CA LEU A 166 -18.33 3.94 -0.34
C LEU A 166 -18.91 4.36 1.02
N ARG A 167 -18.18 4.13 2.13
CA ARG A 167 -18.59 4.56 3.48
C ARG A 167 -18.36 6.05 3.77
N LYS A 168 -17.47 6.73 3.04
CA LYS A 168 -17.34 8.19 3.10
C LYS A 168 -18.02 8.80 1.86
N PRO A 169 -19.21 9.42 1.98
CA PRO A 169 -19.67 10.28 0.91
C PRO A 169 -18.64 11.41 0.70
N PRO A 170 -18.47 11.93 -0.53
CA PRO A 170 -17.76 13.18 -0.72
C PRO A 170 -18.42 14.21 0.21
N ALA A 171 -17.63 14.87 1.04
CA ALA A 171 -18.13 15.95 1.88
C ALA A 171 -18.81 17.00 0.96
N PRO A 172 -19.96 17.55 1.35
CA PRO A 172 -20.65 18.60 0.59
C PRO A 172 -19.78 19.85 0.43
#